data_AF-A0AAF0TKM1-F1
#
_entry.id   AF-A0AAF0TKM1-F1
#
_cell.length_a   1.000
_cell.length_b   1.000
_cell.length_c   1.000
_cell.angle_alpha   90.00
_cell.angle_beta   90.00
_cell.angle_gamma   90.00
#
_symmetry.space_group_name_H-M   'P 1'
#
loop_
_entity.id
_entity.type
_entity.pdbx_description
1 polymer ?
#
loop_
_entity_poly.entity_id
_entity_poly.type
_entity_poly.pdbx_seq_one_letter_code
_entity_poly.pdbx_strand_id
1 'polypeptide(L)'
;ITLLVFQLKEPFFTVVFLNVARNGVRRIIKSCRVSLLGFVQIRLIPRNFRLLEELERGEKGIGDGTVSYGMDDADDVYMQSWTGTIIGPPNTVHEGRIYQLKLFCGKEYPDQPPGVRFQSRINMSCVNYETGVVEPSHFPMLADWKRENTMEDILMQLKKEMTSPQNRKLAQPSDGNEEGRVDQKGLVVKCCIM
;
A
#
# COMPACT_ATOMS: atom_id res chain seq x y z
N ILE A 1 15.84 11.21 -11.06
CA ILE A 1 15.36 12.47 -10.43
C ILE A 1 16.30 12.74 -9.27
N THR A 2 17.13 13.78 -9.36
CA THR A 2 18.05 14.11 -8.26
C THR A 2 17.33 15.07 -7.31
N LEU A 3 17.04 14.62 -6.09
CA LEU A 3 16.59 15.48 -5.00
C LEU A 3 17.79 16.26 -4.48
N LEU A 4 17.78 17.58 -4.67
CA LEU A 4 18.72 18.49 -4.05
C LEU A 4 17.94 19.39 -3.11
N VAL A 5 18.09 19.16 -1.81
CA VAL A 5 17.53 19.98 -0.74
C VAL A 5 18.58 21.03 -0.37
N PHE A 6 18.41 22.29 -0.77
CA PHE A 6 19.26 23.39 -0.28
C PHE A 6 18.53 24.74 -0.25
N GLN A 7 18.31 25.27 0.96
CA GLN A 7 19.01 26.42 1.60
C GLN A 7 18.06 27.08 2.61
N LEU A 8 18.52 27.13 3.86
CA LEU A 8 17.86 27.70 5.03
C LEU A 8 17.88 29.23 4.94
N LYS A 9 16.71 29.85 4.78
CA LYS A 9 16.53 31.25 5.18
C LYS A 9 15.20 31.40 5.90
N GLU A 10 15.29 31.35 7.22
CA GLU A 10 14.20 31.66 8.14
C GLU A 10 13.43 32.92 7.68
N PRO A 11 12.09 32.93 7.67
CA PRO A 11 11.15 31.90 8.17
C PRO A 11 10.58 30.99 7.05
N PHE A 12 11.18 30.96 5.85
CA PHE A 12 10.61 30.26 4.70
C PHE A 12 11.51 29.15 4.16
N PHE A 13 10.97 27.93 4.06
CA PHE A 13 11.56 26.89 3.20
C PHE A 13 10.94 26.97 1.81
N THR A 14 11.79 26.99 0.78
CA THR A 14 11.38 26.85 -0.62
C THR A 14 11.83 25.50 -1.13
N VAL A 15 10.89 24.61 -1.45
CA VAL A 15 11.20 23.32 -2.10
C VAL A 15 11.13 23.55 -3.61
N VAL A 16 12.25 23.34 -4.30
CA VAL A 16 12.35 23.50 -5.76
C VAL A 16 12.53 22.14 -6.41
N PHE A 17 11.59 21.75 -7.27
CA PHE A 17 11.71 20.56 -8.10
C PHE A 17 12.41 20.92 -9.41
N LEU A 18 13.58 20.33 -9.65
CA LEU A 18 14.30 20.44 -10.93
C LEU A 18 14.17 19.12 -11.69
N ASN A 19 13.68 19.20 -12.93
CA ASN A 19 13.82 18.11 -13.89
C ASN A 19 15.15 18.32 -14.64
N VAL A 20 16.11 17.41 -14.47
CA VAL A 20 17.36 17.46 -15.23
C VAL A 20 17.10 16.80 -16.59
N ALA A 21 16.69 17.60 -17.57
CA ALA A 21 16.71 17.16 -18.96
C ALA A 21 18.18 17.00 -19.40
N ARG A 22 18.47 15.98 -20.23
CA ARG A 22 19.82 15.64 -20.76
C ARG A 22 20.59 16.81 -21.40
N ASN A 23 19.93 17.94 -21.69
CA ASN A 23 20.49 19.10 -22.38
C ASN A 23 20.75 20.33 -21.46
N GLY A 24 20.76 20.17 -20.14
CA GLY A 24 21.27 21.20 -19.22
C GLY A 24 20.36 22.42 -18.95
N VAL A 25 19.14 22.45 -19.49
CA VAL A 25 18.18 23.54 -19.25
C VAL A 25 17.35 23.27 -17.99
N ARG A 26 17.50 24.11 -16.97
CA ARG A 26 16.72 24.07 -15.72
C ARG A 26 15.39 24.82 -15.93
N ARG A 27 14.25 24.12 -15.86
CA ARG A 27 12.91 24.74 -15.76
C ARG A 27 12.34 24.53 -14.36
N ILE A 28 11.88 25.61 -13.75
CA ILE A 28 11.19 25.62 -12.45
C ILE A 28 9.76 25.13 -12.68
N ILE A 29 9.38 24.00 -12.09
CA ILE A 29 8.04 23.40 -12.36
C ILE A 29 7.01 23.80 -11.30
N LYS A 30 7.40 24.18 -10.08
CA LYS A 30 6.54 24.81 -9.04
C LYS A 30 7.38 25.25 -7.84
N SER A 31 6.97 26.36 -7.21
CA SER A 31 7.52 26.90 -5.96
C SER A 31 6.44 26.83 -4.88
N CYS A 32 6.74 26.19 -3.75
CA CYS A 32 5.84 26.15 -2.60
C CYS A 32 6.54 26.80 -1.41
N ARG A 33 5.94 27.86 -0.86
CA ARG A 33 6.47 28.66 0.24
C ARG A 33 5.87 28.15 1.56
N VAL A 34 6.70 27.69 2.49
CA VAL A 34 6.24 27.16 3.78
C VAL A 34 6.66 28.10 4.91
N SER A 35 5.70 28.56 5.72
CA SER A 35 5.91 29.43 6.90
C SER A 35 5.99 28.59 8.19
N LEU A 36 6.89 28.95 9.10
CA LEU A 36 7.19 28.26 10.37
C LEU A 36 6.42 28.78 11.60
N LEU A 37 5.37 29.57 11.43
CA LEU A 37 4.57 30.08 12.55
C LEU A 37 3.33 29.21 12.83
N GLY A 38 3.45 28.33 13.82
CA GLY A 38 2.40 28.10 14.83
C GLY A 38 1.01 27.65 14.38
N PHE A 39 0.86 27.05 13.21
CA PHE A 39 -0.38 26.39 12.79
C PHE A 39 -0.04 24.99 12.28
N VAL A 40 -0.77 23.99 12.77
CA VAL A 40 -0.84 22.64 12.21
C VAL A 40 -1.42 22.79 10.80
N GLN A 41 -0.57 23.16 9.86
CA GLN A 41 -0.95 23.25 8.48
C GLN A 41 -0.95 21.82 7.97
N ILE A 42 -2.16 21.25 7.90
CA ILE A 42 -2.48 20.01 7.19
C ILE A 42 -1.85 20.16 5.80
N ARG A 43 -0.64 19.64 5.63
CA ARG A 43 0.01 19.61 4.33
C ARG A 43 -0.83 18.62 3.52
N LEU A 44 -1.60 19.14 2.58
CA LEU A 44 -2.16 18.37 1.48
C LEU A 44 -0.99 17.79 0.68
N ILE A 45 -0.45 16.66 1.16
CA ILE A 45 0.53 15.87 0.43
C ILE A 45 -0.16 15.37 -0.83
N PRO A 46 0.36 15.67 -2.03
CA PRO A 46 -0.24 15.18 -3.26
C PRO A 46 -0.23 13.64 -3.26
N ARG A 47 -1.32 13.04 -3.76
CA ARG A 47 -1.51 11.59 -3.87
C ARG A 47 -0.24 10.81 -4.23
N ASN A 48 0.46 11.23 -5.29
CA ASN A 48 1.63 10.51 -5.77
C ASN A 48 2.79 10.52 -4.76
N PHE A 49 2.98 11.58 -3.98
CA PHE A 49 4.00 11.58 -2.93
C PHE A 49 3.65 10.61 -1.80
N ARG A 50 2.36 10.56 -1.41
CA ARG A 50 1.88 9.59 -0.43
C ARG A 50 2.12 8.15 -0.91
N LEU A 51 1.78 7.86 -2.16
CA LEU A 51 1.98 6.53 -2.76
C LEU A 51 3.45 6.15 -2.91
N LEU A 52 4.33 7.10 -3.26
CA LEU A 52 5.78 6.86 -3.31
C LEU A 52 6.37 6.60 -1.91
N GLU A 53 5.90 7.33 -0.89
CA GLU A 53 6.30 7.09 0.50
C GLU A 53 5.85 5.69 0.96
N GLU A 54 4.63 5.27 0.62
CA GLU A 54 4.15 3.92 0.91
C GLU A 54 4.95 2.86 0.13
N LEU A 55 5.30 3.10 -1.14
CA LEU A 55 6.16 2.18 -1.90
C LEU A 55 7.51 1.98 -1.22
N GLU A 56 8.17 3.06 -0.83
CA GLU A 56 9.48 3.01 -0.17
C GLU A 56 9.40 2.24 1.18
N ARG A 57 8.28 2.37 1.90
CA ARG A 57 8.04 1.59 3.12
C ARG A 57 7.81 0.10 2.82
N GLY A 58 7.04 -0.22 1.79
CA GLY A 58 6.83 -1.59 1.33
C GLY A 58 8.14 -2.29 0.95
N GLU A 59 9.05 -1.59 0.25
CA GLU A 59 10.37 -2.12 -0.15
C GLU A 59 11.33 -2.34 1.01
N LYS A 60 11.26 -1.51 2.05
CA LYS A 60 12.08 -1.68 3.27
C LYS A 60 11.62 -2.83 4.16
N GLY A 61 10.43 -3.38 3.88
CA GLY A 61 9.79 -4.39 4.72
C GLY A 61 9.03 -3.76 5.88
N ILE A 62 7.98 -4.45 6.31
CA ILE A 62 7.03 -3.97 7.30
C ILE A 62 7.09 -4.86 8.52
N GLY A 63 7.35 -4.26 9.69
CA GLY A 63 7.26 -4.92 10.99
C GLY A 63 8.00 -6.25 11.06
N ASP A 64 7.26 -7.33 11.33
CA ASP A 64 7.75 -8.70 11.49
C ASP A 64 7.82 -9.49 10.17
N GLY A 65 7.56 -8.85 9.02
CA GLY A 65 7.57 -9.48 7.70
C GLY A 65 6.36 -10.38 7.41
N THR A 66 5.35 -10.39 8.28
CA THR A 66 4.12 -11.17 8.06
C THR A 66 3.11 -10.47 7.16
N VAL A 67 3.32 -9.18 6.90
CA VAL A 67 2.51 -8.37 6.00
C VAL A 67 3.47 -7.69 5.03
N SER A 68 3.12 -7.69 3.75
CA SER A 68 3.85 -6.97 2.72
C SER A 68 2.90 -6.38 1.69
N TYR A 69 3.32 -5.32 1.01
CA TYR A 69 2.62 -4.79 -0.16
C TYR A 69 3.60 -4.20 -1.16
N GLY A 70 3.19 -4.14 -2.42
CA GLY A 70 3.97 -3.55 -3.51
C GLY A 70 3.10 -3.21 -4.70
N MET A 71 3.67 -2.51 -5.67
CA MET A 71 2.98 -2.22 -6.93
C MET A 71 2.71 -3.52 -7.68
N ASP A 72 1.52 -3.62 -8.26
CA ASP A 72 1.14 -4.78 -9.05
C ASP A 72 1.77 -4.76 -10.44
N ASP A 73 1.81 -3.58 -11.05
CA ASP A 73 2.42 -3.32 -12.34
C ASP A 73 3.42 -2.16 -12.19
N ALA A 74 4.70 -2.44 -12.42
CA ALA A 74 5.78 -1.47 -12.32
C ALA A 74 5.69 -0.36 -13.38
N ASP A 75 4.97 -0.61 -14.48
CA ASP A 75 4.76 0.35 -15.56
C ASP A 75 3.55 1.27 -15.31
N ASP A 76 2.74 1.02 -14.26
CA ASP A 76 1.62 1.88 -13.87
C ASP A 76 2.12 3.21 -13.28
N VAL A 77 2.25 4.21 -14.14
CA VAL A 77 2.64 5.58 -13.80
C VAL A 77 1.70 6.21 -12.76
N TYR A 78 0.44 5.78 -12.70
CA TYR A 78 -0.54 6.30 -11.74
C TYR A 78 -0.50 5.59 -10.39
N MET A 79 0.24 4.49 -10.24
CA MET A 79 0.38 3.72 -9.00
C MET A 79 -1.00 3.39 -8.38
N GLN A 80 -1.94 2.93 -9.21
CA GLN A 80 -3.30 2.62 -8.78
C GLN A 80 -3.43 1.19 -8.27
N SER A 81 -2.73 0.26 -8.90
CA SER A 81 -2.87 -1.17 -8.61
C SER A 81 -1.74 -1.67 -7.73
N TRP A 82 -2.11 -2.25 -6.59
CA TRP A 82 -1.20 -2.74 -5.58
C TRP A 82 -1.56 -4.17 -5.19
N THR A 83 -0.54 -4.96 -4.88
CA THR A 83 -0.67 -6.32 -4.37
C THR A 83 -0.25 -6.33 -2.91
N GLY A 84 -1.14 -6.75 -2.03
CA GLY A 84 -0.88 -6.98 -0.60
C GLY A 84 -0.79 -8.47 -0.31
N THR A 85 0.07 -8.85 0.63
CA THR A 85 0.22 -10.22 1.12
C THR A 85 0.11 -10.24 2.63
N ILE A 86 -0.67 -11.18 3.16
CA ILE A 86 -0.81 -11.44 4.59
C ILE A 86 -0.47 -12.90 4.85
N ILE A 87 0.51 -13.14 5.70
CA ILE A 87 0.79 -14.45 6.27
C ILE A 87 -0.17 -14.65 7.45
N GLY A 88 -0.94 -15.73 7.41
CA GLY A 88 -1.97 -15.99 8.39
C GLY A 88 -1.39 -16.14 9.80
N PRO A 89 -2.03 -15.51 10.81
CA PRO A 89 -1.51 -15.47 12.16
C PRO A 89 -1.50 -16.85 12.84
N PRO A 90 -0.53 -17.11 13.74
CA PRO A 90 -0.46 -18.37 14.47
C PRO A 90 -1.66 -18.55 15.41
N ASN A 91 -1.94 -19.80 15.78
CA ASN A 91 -3.09 -20.19 16.62
C ASN A 91 -4.46 -19.89 15.99
N THR A 92 -4.53 -19.84 14.67
CA THR A 92 -5.78 -19.67 13.93
C THR A 92 -5.87 -20.70 12.80
N VAL A 93 -7.06 -20.89 12.26
CA VAL A 93 -7.29 -21.68 11.01
C VAL A 93 -6.54 -21.12 9.79
N HIS A 94 -6.03 -19.89 9.89
CA HIS A 94 -5.27 -19.23 8.85
C HIS A 94 -3.75 -19.48 8.97
N GLU A 95 -3.28 -20.09 10.05
CA GLU A 95 -1.86 -20.31 10.32
C GLU A 95 -1.15 -21.04 9.15
N GLY A 96 -0.01 -20.49 8.73
CA GLY A 96 0.80 -21.04 7.63
C GLY A 96 0.26 -20.78 6.22
N ARG A 97 -0.92 -20.16 6.08
CA ARG A 97 -1.49 -19.78 4.77
C ARG A 97 -1.01 -18.39 4.35
N ILE A 98 -0.87 -18.20 3.04
CA ILE A 98 -0.49 -16.91 2.44
C ILE A 98 -1.68 -16.38 1.65
N TYR A 99 -2.22 -15.24 2.07
CA TYR A 99 -3.34 -14.59 1.40
C TYR A 99 -2.83 -13.43 0.55
N GLN A 100 -3.20 -13.44 -0.73
CA GLN A 100 -2.95 -12.34 -1.65
C GLN A 100 -4.20 -11.47 -1.80
N LEU A 101 -3.99 -10.17 -1.80
CA LEU A 101 -5.02 -9.14 -1.91
C LEU A 101 -4.64 -8.15 -3.03
N LYS A 102 -5.65 -7.60 -3.70
CA LYS A 102 -5.53 -6.44 -4.56
C LYS A 102 -6.06 -5.21 -3.82
N LEU A 103 -5.25 -4.17 -3.86
CA LEU A 103 -5.52 -2.84 -3.34
C LEU A 103 -5.59 -1.88 -4.54
N PHE A 104 -6.67 -1.14 -4.67
CA PHE A 104 -6.87 -0.18 -5.74
C PHE A 104 -6.93 1.24 -5.19
N CYS A 105 -5.83 1.98 -5.33
CA CYS A 105 -5.71 3.37 -4.92
C CYS A 105 -6.23 4.30 -6.03
N GLY A 106 -7.52 4.62 -5.98
CA GLY A 106 -8.18 5.52 -6.92
C GLY A 106 -7.58 6.94 -6.94
N LYS A 107 -8.12 7.80 -7.81
CA LYS A 107 -7.65 9.20 -7.96
C LYS A 107 -7.83 10.05 -6.69
N GLU A 108 -8.79 9.68 -5.85
CA GLU A 108 -9.16 10.36 -4.61
C GLU A 108 -8.39 9.85 -3.39
N TYR A 109 -7.55 8.82 -3.54
CA TYR A 109 -6.66 8.38 -2.47
C TYR A 109 -5.63 9.48 -2.15
N PRO A 110 -5.30 9.76 -0.86
CA PRO A 110 -5.75 9.10 0.37
C PRO A 110 -7.00 9.73 1.00
N ASP A 111 -7.67 10.69 0.37
CA ASP A 111 -8.88 11.32 0.94
C ASP A 111 -10.07 10.35 0.96
N GLN A 112 -10.10 9.39 0.03
CA GLN A 112 -10.99 8.23 0.03
C GLN A 112 -10.20 6.93 0.23
N PRO A 113 -10.80 5.90 0.85
CA PRO A 113 -10.14 4.61 1.05
C PRO A 113 -9.86 3.92 -0.30
N PRO A 114 -8.82 3.07 -0.37
CA PRO A 114 -8.60 2.24 -1.54
C PRO A 114 -9.65 1.12 -1.59
N GLY A 115 -9.93 0.62 -2.79
CA GLY A 115 -10.69 -0.62 -2.94
C GLY A 115 -9.85 -1.81 -2.49
N VAL A 116 -10.41 -2.73 -1.70
CA VAL A 116 -9.67 -3.89 -1.17
C VAL A 116 -10.40 -5.17 -1.52
N ARG A 117 -9.66 -6.12 -2.12
CA ARG A 117 -10.20 -7.41 -2.53
C ARG A 117 -9.20 -8.54 -2.30
N PHE A 118 -9.63 -9.62 -1.68
CA PHE A 118 -8.86 -10.86 -1.62
C PHE A 118 -8.87 -11.56 -2.99
N GLN A 119 -7.68 -11.92 -3.47
CA GLN A 119 -7.53 -12.85 -4.59
C GLN A 119 -7.57 -14.30 -4.12
N SER A 120 -6.90 -14.59 -3.00
CA SER A 120 -7.00 -15.88 -2.33
C SER A 120 -8.40 -16.03 -1.71
N ARG A 121 -9.05 -17.18 -1.91
CA ARG A 121 -10.33 -17.43 -1.26
C ARG A 121 -10.16 -17.49 0.26
N ILE A 122 -10.93 -16.69 0.97
CA ILE A 122 -10.93 -16.62 2.44
C ILE A 122 -12.37 -16.57 2.93
N ASN A 123 -12.65 -17.26 4.03
CA ASN A 123 -13.89 -17.10 4.76
C ASN A 123 -13.64 -16.18 5.95
N MET A 124 -14.20 -14.96 5.93
CA MET A 124 -14.03 -13.95 6.98
C MET A 124 -15.24 -13.04 7.02
N SER A 125 -15.66 -12.61 8.23
CA SER A 125 -16.89 -11.84 8.43
C SER A 125 -16.98 -10.53 7.64
N CYS A 126 -15.84 -9.88 7.34
CA CYS A 126 -15.80 -8.62 6.59
C CYS A 126 -15.49 -8.78 5.10
N VAL A 127 -15.47 -10.01 4.58
CA VAL A 127 -15.16 -10.31 3.18
C VAL A 127 -16.34 -11.00 2.54
N ASN A 128 -16.77 -10.48 1.40
CA ASN A 128 -17.78 -11.11 0.59
C ASN A 128 -17.25 -12.42 -0.02
N TYR A 129 -17.91 -13.55 0.25
CA TYR A 129 -17.42 -14.87 -0.15
C TYR A 129 -17.30 -15.06 -1.68
N GLU A 130 -18.22 -14.49 -2.45
CA GLU A 130 -18.26 -14.68 -3.91
C GLU A 130 -17.26 -13.78 -4.64
N THR A 131 -17.18 -12.52 -4.21
CA THR A 131 -16.35 -11.52 -4.90
C THR A 131 -14.96 -11.38 -4.28
N GLY A 132 -14.79 -11.71 -3.01
CA GLY A 132 -13.57 -11.45 -2.24
C GLY A 132 -13.40 -9.98 -1.82
N VAL A 133 -14.38 -9.12 -2.10
CA VAL A 133 -14.32 -7.69 -1.75
C VAL A 133 -14.48 -7.53 -0.24
N VAL A 134 -13.65 -6.66 0.36
CA VAL A 134 -13.80 -6.27 1.77
C VAL A 134 -14.91 -5.23 1.87
N GLU A 135 -15.95 -5.53 2.64
CA GLU A 135 -17.12 -4.65 2.75
C GLU A 135 -16.90 -3.59 3.85
N PRO A 136 -17.00 -2.29 3.54
CA PRO A 136 -16.81 -1.23 4.53
C PRO A 136 -17.76 -1.34 5.73
N SER A 137 -19.01 -1.80 5.52
CA SER A 137 -20.00 -2.00 6.58
C SER A 137 -19.54 -2.95 7.69
N HIS A 138 -18.71 -3.93 7.33
CA HIS A 138 -18.19 -4.95 8.24
C HIS A 138 -16.74 -4.69 8.65
N PHE A 139 -16.13 -3.63 8.13
CA PHE A 139 -14.74 -3.27 8.38
C PHE A 139 -14.62 -1.77 8.73
N PRO A 140 -14.68 -1.43 10.04
CA PRO A 140 -14.79 -0.05 10.51
C PRO A 140 -13.72 0.90 9.98
N MET A 141 -12.52 0.39 9.71
CA MET A 141 -11.42 1.19 9.19
C MET A 141 -11.68 1.74 7.77
N LEU A 142 -12.45 1.02 6.94
CA LEU A 142 -12.88 1.52 5.63
C LEU A 142 -14.16 2.36 5.73
N ALA A 143 -15.02 2.11 6.72
CA ALA A 143 -16.23 2.91 6.95
C ALA A 143 -15.94 4.32 7.48
N ASP A 144 -15.03 4.44 8.45
CA ASP A 144 -14.56 5.72 9.01
C ASP A 144 -13.13 6.00 8.55
N TRP A 145 -12.95 6.07 7.23
CA TRP A 145 -11.63 6.25 6.62
C TRP A 145 -11.03 7.61 6.99
N LYS A 146 -9.77 7.59 7.41
CA LYS A 146 -8.98 8.77 7.71
C LYS A 146 -7.80 8.83 6.75
N ARG A 147 -7.48 10.01 6.22
CA ARG A 147 -6.38 10.19 5.25
C ARG A 147 -5.00 9.81 5.80
N GLU A 148 -4.87 9.74 7.13
CA GLU A 148 -3.66 9.31 7.82
C GLU A 148 -3.43 7.80 7.68
N ASN A 149 -4.50 7.02 7.46
CA ASN A 149 -4.43 5.58 7.26
C ASN A 149 -3.67 5.25 5.96
N THR A 150 -2.94 4.14 5.99
CA THR A 150 -2.13 3.61 4.89
C THR A 150 -2.64 2.25 4.42
N MET A 151 -2.11 1.76 3.31
CA MET A 151 -2.30 0.36 2.90
C MET A 151 -1.76 -0.62 3.93
N GLU A 152 -0.66 -0.26 4.61
CA GLU A 152 -0.09 -1.02 5.73
C GLU A 152 -1.13 -1.22 6.84
N ASP A 153 -1.77 -0.14 7.27
CA ASP A 153 -2.77 -0.16 8.33
C ASP A 153 -3.96 -1.06 7.96
N ILE A 154 -4.38 -1.04 6.69
CA ILE A 154 -5.47 -1.90 6.19
C ILE A 154 -5.08 -3.36 6.34
N LEU A 155 -3.89 -3.74 5.88
CA LEU A 155 -3.43 -5.13 5.93
C LEU A 155 -3.20 -5.60 7.38
N MET A 156 -2.67 -4.73 8.23
CA MET A 156 -2.49 -5.02 9.66
C MET A 156 -3.84 -5.21 10.37
N GLN A 157 -4.84 -4.38 10.05
CA GLN A 157 -6.17 -4.50 10.63
C GLN A 157 -6.91 -5.73 10.09
N LEU A 158 -6.75 -6.10 8.81
CA LEU A 158 -7.28 -7.35 8.26
C LEU A 158 -6.66 -8.57 8.95
N LYS A 159 -5.33 -8.56 9.18
CA LYS A 159 -4.65 -9.61 9.95
C LYS A 159 -5.20 -9.71 11.37
N LYS A 160 -5.49 -8.58 12.01
CA LYS A 160 -6.15 -8.55 13.33
C LYS A 160 -7.55 -9.17 13.28
N GLU A 161 -8.33 -8.90 12.23
CA GLU A 161 -9.64 -9.51 12.04
C GLU A 161 -9.57 -11.03 11.87
N MET A 162 -8.51 -11.58 11.28
CA MET A 162 -8.29 -13.04 11.24
C MET A 162 -8.13 -13.67 12.64
N THR A 163 -7.59 -12.91 13.60
CA THR A 163 -7.47 -13.36 15.00
C THR A 163 -8.75 -13.16 15.83
N SER A 164 -9.75 -12.47 15.28
CA SER A 164 -10.98 -12.17 16.02
C SER A 164 -11.70 -13.48 16.40
N PRO A 165 -12.43 -13.52 17.53
CA PRO A 165 -13.11 -14.74 17.97
C PRO A 165 -14.07 -15.33 16.93
N GLN A 166 -14.62 -14.49 16.06
CA GLN A 166 -15.55 -14.86 14.99
C GLN A 166 -14.83 -15.55 13.82
N ASN A 167 -13.62 -15.12 13.49
CA ASN A 167 -12.90 -15.58 12.29
C ASN A 167 -11.83 -16.64 12.59
N ARG A 168 -11.20 -16.62 13.77
CA ARG A 168 -10.04 -17.48 14.10
C ARG A 168 -10.30 -19.00 14.01
N LYS A 169 -11.57 -19.42 14.03
CA LYS A 169 -12.03 -20.82 13.96
C LYS A 169 -12.93 -21.09 12.75
N LEU A 170 -13.12 -20.11 11.88
CA LEU A 170 -14.05 -20.21 10.77
C LEU A 170 -13.47 -21.13 9.68
N ALA A 171 -14.22 -22.13 9.25
CA ALA A 171 -13.74 -23.10 8.26
C ALA A 171 -13.34 -22.39 6.97
N GLN A 172 -12.09 -22.59 6.56
CA GLN A 172 -11.52 -21.99 5.35
C GLN A 172 -11.72 -22.92 4.14
N PRO A 173 -11.88 -22.36 2.93
CA PRO A 173 -11.83 -23.16 1.71
C PRO A 173 -10.46 -23.85 1.58
N SER A 174 -10.41 -24.96 0.83
CA SER A 174 -9.14 -25.59 0.45
C SER A 174 -8.27 -24.56 -0.28
N ASP A 175 -6.97 -24.52 0.04
CA ASP A 175 -6.02 -23.60 -0.59
C ASP A 175 -5.88 -23.95 -2.08
N GLY A 176 -6.72 -23.34 -2.91
CA GLY A 176 -6.85 -23.61 -4.34
C GLY A 176 -5.76 -22.93 -5.17
N ASN A 177 -4.49 -23.19 -4.89
CA ASN A 177 -3.36 -22.65 -5.65
C ASN A 177 -3.11 -23.39 -6.99
N GLU A 178 -4.13 -23.99 -7.61
CA GLU A 178 -3.99 -24.75 -8.87
C GLU A 178 -4.64 -24.12 -10.11
N GLU A 179 -5.28 -22.96 -10.03
CA GLU A 179 -5.76 -22.24 -11.22
C GLU A 179 -5.04 -20.90 -11.38
N GLY A 180 -3.96 -20.90 -12.19
CA GLY A 180 -3.30 -19.66 -12.59
C GLY A 180 -1.80 -19.69 -12.88
N ARG A 181 -1.12 -20.85 -13.00
CA ARG A 181 0.18 -20.89 -13.69
C ARG A 181 -0.03 -21.11 -15.18
N VAL A 182 -0.44 -20.05 -15.87
CA VAL A 182 -0.18 -19.98 -17.31
C VAL A 182 1.30 -19.66 -17.45
N ASP A 183 2.05 -20.65 -17.94
CA ASP A 183 3.46 -20.51 -18.34
C ASP A 183 3.70 -19.24 -19.15
N GLN A 184 4.48 -18.31 -18.61
CA GLN A 184 5.31 -17.43 -19.41
C GLN A 184 6.73 -17.39 -18.85
N LYS A 185 7.51 -18.35 -19.35
CA LYS A 185 8.96 -18.33 -19.60
C LYS A 185 9.86 -17.76 -18.51
N GLY A 186 10.66 -18.66 -17.95
CA GLY A 186 11.63 -18.42 -16.90
C GLY A 186 12.55 -17.23 -17.12
N LEU A 187 12.72 -16.49 -16.03
CA LEU A 187 14.02 -15.95 -15.64
C LEU A 187 14.17 -16.22 -14.14
N VAL A 188 14.98 -17.23 -13.81
CA VAL A 188 15.38 -17.52 -12.44
C VAL A 188 16.34 -16.41 -12.03
N VAL A 189 15.86 -15.39 -11.32
CA VAL A 189 16.75 -14.46 -10.61
C VAL A 189 17.24 -15.19 -9.38
N LYS A 190 18.37 -15.88 -9.53
CA LYS A 190 19.18 -16.35 -8.40
C LYS A 190 19.55 -15.14 -7.55
N CYS A 191 19.06 -15.12 -6.31
CA CYS A 191 19.62 -14.30 -5.26
C CYS A 191 21.07 -14.76 -5.03
N CYS A 192 22.03 -14.03 -5.60
CA CYS A 192 23.42 -14.07 -5.19
C CYS A 192 23.70 -12.76 -4.47
N ILE A 193 23.71 -12.83 -3.14
CA ILE A 193 24.41 -11.88 -2.28
C ILE A 193 25.89 -11.95 -2.70
N MET A 194 26.46 -10.82 -3.13
CA MET A 194 27.90 -10.66 -3.25
C MET A 194 28.51 -10.34 -1.89
#